data_AF-A0A2S4LBP9-F1
#
_entry.id   AF-A0A2S4LBP9-F1
#
_cell.length_a   1.000
_cell.length_b   1.000
_cell.length_c   1.000
_cell.angle_alpha   90.00
_cell.angle_beta   90.00
_cell.angle_gamma   90.00
#
_symmetry.space_group_name_H-M   'P 1'
#
loop_
_entity.id
_entity.type
_entity.pdbx_description
1 polymer ?
#
loop_
_entity_poly.entity_id
_entity_poly.type
_entity_poly.pdbx_seq_one_letter_code
_entity_poly.pdbx_strand_id
1 'polypeptide(L)'
;MSASPKPKLVPAEPEIWRKAFLDLRPSVVPCPGFTVQSWGGAHEACVEFLDRWADEAAGLNWTTLELFGVHPEVGTIRPDFCGAMMLSAERVSAITDKHMRFGNMAFYRDKPGLPSSAVPLWLFGR
;
A
#
# COMPACT_ATOMS: atom_id res chain seq x y z
N MET A 1 -0.52 14.96 29.13
CA MET A 1 -0.94 14.27 27.89
C MET A 1 0.10 13.20 27.60
N SER A 2 -0.18 11.94 27.93
CA SER A 2 0.75 10.84 27.64
C SER A 2 0.81 10.64 26.13
N ALA A 3 2.00 10.75 25.55
CA ALA A 3 2.22 10.34 24.17
C ALA A 3 1.92 8.84 24.07
N SER A 4 0.90 8.47 23.29
CA SER A 4 0.65 7.07 22.95
C SER A 4 1.94 6.47 22.39
N PRO A 5 2.29 5.22 22.74
CA PRO A 5 3.42 4.55 22.12
C PRO A 5 3.20 4.57 20.61
N LYS A 6 4.15 5.13 19.85
CA LYS A 6 4.16 4.95 18.40
C LYS A 6 4.05 3.44 18.16
N PRO A 7 3.09 2.97 17.33
CA PRO A 7 3.02 1.56 16.99
C PRO A 7 4.42 1.14 16.56
N LYS A 8 4.96 0.07 17.16
CA LYS A 8 6.23 -0.51 16.72
C LYS A 8 6.06 -0.80 15.23
N LEU A 9 6.71 0.00 14.40
CA LEU A 9 6.79 -0.18 12.96
C LEU A 9 7.25 -1.63 12.77
N VAL A 10 6.36 -2.49 12.29
CA VAL A 10 6.78 -3.81 11.80
C VAL A 10 7.84 -3.50 10.75
N PRO A 11 9.06 -4.07 10.84
CA PRO A 11 10.11 -3.76 9.88
C PRO A 11 9.57 -3.90 8.46
N ALA A 12 9.71 -2.83 7.71
CA ALA A 12 9.48 -2.81 6.28
C ALA A 12 10.52 -3.74 5.64
N GLU A 13 10.13 -4.95 5.29
CA GLU A 13 11.01 -5.92 4.63
C GLU A 13 10.61 -6.00 3.15
N PRO A 14 11.35 -5.32 2.25
CA PRO A 14 11.09 -5.34 0.80
C PRO A 14 10.94 -6.75 0.24
N GLU A 15 11.74 -7.69 0.72
CA GLU A 15 11.69 -9.09 0.32
C GLU A 15 10.36 -9.77 0.69
N ILE A 16 9.81 -9.46 1.86
CA ILE A 16 8.49 -9.96 2.26
C ILE A 16 7.41 -9.34 1.36
N TRP A 17 7.49 -8.04 1.06
CA TRP A 17 6.54 -7.38 0.17
C TRP A 17 6.56 -7.99 -1.23
N ARG A 18 7.76 -8.16 -1.81
CA ARG A 18 7.96 -8.79 -3.12
C ARG A 18 7.35 -10.18 -3.14
N LYS A 19 7.73 -11.04 -2.20
CA LYS A 19 7.20 -12.39 -2.10
C LYS A 19 5.68 -12.41 -1.98
N ALA A 20 5.12 -11.69 -1.01
CA ALA A 20 3.70 -11.74 -0.72
C ALA A 20 2.83 -11.13 -1.81
N PHE A 21 3.29 -10.06 -2.47
CA PHE A 21 2.54 -9.41 -3.54
C PHE A 21 2.62 -10.19 -4.86
N LEU A 22 3.78 -10.76 -5.21
CA LEU A 22 3.94 -11.52 -6.45
C LEU A 22 3.15 -12.84 -6.46
N ASP A 23 2.75 -13.35 -5.29
CA ASP A 23 1.79 -14.46 -5.18
C ASP A 23 0.37 -14.07 -5.65
N LEU A 24 0.05 -12.78 -5.73
CA LEU A 24 -1.23 -12.29 -6.24
C LEU A 24 -1.25 -12.30 -7.77
N ARG A 25 -2.28 -12.93 -8.34
CA ARG A 25 -2.44 -13.04 -9.80
C ARG A 25 -3.07 -11.77 -10.39
N PRO A 26 -2.55 -11.20 -11.49
CA PRO A 26 -3.15 -10.02 -12.13
C PRO A 26 -4.55 -10.29 -12.72
N SER A 27 -4.88 -11.55 -13.00
CA SER A 27 -6.19 -11.95 -13.55
C SER A 27 -7.25 -12.25 -12.48
N VAL A 28 -6.92 -12.15 -11.19
CA VAL A 28 -7.84 -12.44 -10.08
C VAL A 28 -7.93 -11.20 -9.19
N VAL A 29 -9.13 -10.62 -9.10
CA VAL A 29 -9.38 -9.46 -8.25
C VAL A 29 -9.17 -9.84 -6.78
N PRO A 30 -8.26 -9.16 -6.04
CA PRO A 30 -7.84 -9.60 -4.70
C PRO A 30 -8.81 -9.21 -3.60
N CYS A 31 -9.59 -8.14 -3.79
CA CYS A 31 -10.59 -7.67 -2.83
C CYS A 31 -11.67 -6.82 -3.54
N PRO A 32 -12.83 -6.57 -2.89
CA PRO A 32 -13.83 -5.62 -3.39
C PRO A 32 -13.25 -4.23 -3.60
N GLY A 33 -13.79 -3.48 -4.57
CA GLY A 33 -13.38 -2.12 -4.93
C GLY A 33 -12.51 -2.04 -6.18
N PHE A 34 -11.86 -3.15 -6.58
CA PHE A 34 -11.23 -3.28 -7.89
C PHE A 34 -12.15 -3.96 -8.91
N THR A 35 -11.99 -3.59 -10.18
CA THR A 35 -12.44 -4.37 -11.33
C THR A 35 -11.24 -5.14 -11.90
N VAL A 36 -11.46 -6.11 -12.79
CA VAL A 36 -10.36 -6.80 -13.47
C VAL A 36 -9.42 -5.82 -14.17
N GLN A 37 -9.98 -4.79 -14.82
CA GLN A 37 -9.21 -3.78 -15.53
C GLN A 37 -8.42 -2.88 -14.56
N SER A 38 -9.05 -2.36 -13.51
CA SER A 38 -8.34 -1.49 -12.57
C SER A 38 -7.32 -2.25 -11.72
N TRP A 39 -7.57 -3.52 -11.43
CA TRP A 39 -6.60 -4.40 -10.78
C TRP A 39 -5.39 -4.67 -11.66
N GLY A 40 -5.58 -4.98 -12.96
CA GLY A 40 -4.45 -5.23 -13.86
C GLY A 40 -3.45 -4.06 -13.88
N GLY A 41 -3.95 -2.83 -14.03
CA GLY A 41 -3.10 -1.63 -13.99
C GLY A 41 -2.47 -1.38 -12.61
N ALA A 42 -3.23 -1.55 -11.52
CA ALA A 42 -2.69 -1.41 -10.16
C ALA A 42 -1.63 -2.48 -9.84
N HIS A 43 -1.81 -3.71 -10.31
CA HIS A 43 -0.86 -4.81 -10.16
C HIS A 43 0.44 -4.47 -10.87
N GLU A 44 0.39 -4.04 -12.14
CA GLU A 44 1.57 -3.62 -12.90
C GLU A 44 2.31 -2.48 -12.21
N ALA A 45 1.60 -1.45 -11.73
CA ALA A 45 2.19 -0.33 -10.99
C ALA A 45 2.84 -0.77 -9.68
N CYS A 46 2.23 -1.74 -8.98
CA CYS A 46 2.79 -2.33 -7.76
C CYS A 46 4.04 -3.16 -8.03
N VAL A 47 4.06 -3.95 -9.11
CA VAL A 47 5.26 -4.71 -9.51
C VAL A 47 6.40 -3.75 -9.84
N GLU A 48 6.14 -2.70 -10.62
CA GLU A 48 7.17 -1.69 -10.91
C GLU A 48 7.65 -0.97 -9.63
N PHE A 49 6.75 -0.66 -8.70
CA PHE A 49 7.12 -0.10 -7.41
C PHE A 49 8.03 -1.05 -6.62
N LEU A 50 7.69 -2.34 -6.58
CA LEU A 50 8.49 -3.34 -5.87
C LEU A 50 9.90 -3.49 -6.47
N ASP A 51 10.03 -3.39 -7.78
CA ASP A 51 11.31 -3.48 -8.47
C ASP A 51 12.17 -2.22 -8.28
N ARG A 52 11.57 -1.03 -8.31
CA ARG A 52 12.31 0.24 -8.39
C ARG A 52 12.42 0.99 -7.07
N TRP A 53 11.46 0.84 -6.17
CA TRP A 53 11.26 1.75 -5.04
C TRP A 53 11.14 1.05 -3.69
N ALA A 54 10.93 -0.27 -3.61
CA ALA A 54 10.68 -0.94 -2.33
C ALA A 54 11.82 -0.76 -1.31
N ASP A 55 13.08 -0.88 -1.74
CA ASP A 55 14.22 -0.72 -0.83
C ASP A 55 14.37 0.73 -0.33
N GLU A 56 14.14 1.71 -1.21
CA GLU A 56 14.12 3.12 -0.82
C GLU A 56 12.95 3.44 0.12
N ALA A 57 11.76 2.90 -0.15
CA ALA A 57 10.59 3.04 0.69
C ALA A 57 10.84 2.48 2.11
N ALA A 58 11.46 1.29 2.20
CA ALA A 58 11.86 0.73 3.48
C ALA A 58 12.89 1.61 4.19
N GLY A 59 13.90 2.12 3.48
CA GLY A 59 14.87 3.08 4.02
C GLY A 59 14.25 4.39 4.52
N LEU A 60 13.15 4.82 3.92
CA LEU A 60 12.35 5.98 4.31
C LEU A 60 11.25 5.66 5.34
N ASN A 61 11.30 4.47 5.95
CA ASN A 61 10.38 3.98 6.97
C ASN A 61 8.91 3.92 6.54
N TRP A 62 8.64 3.68 5.25
CA TRP A 62 7.29 3.34 4.82
C TRP A 62 6.91 1.95 5.33
N THR A 63 5.74 1.83 5.94
CA THR A 63 5.23 0.55 6.43
C THR A 63 4.43 -0.19 5.38
N THR A 64 4.27 -1.50 5.59
CA THR A 64 3.41 -2.36 4.79
C THR A 64 1.99 -1.79 4.62
N LEU A 65 1.40 -1.26 5.70
CA LEU A 65 0.02 -0.75 5.66
C LEU A 65 -0.07 0.62 4.96
N GLU A 66 0.94 1.47 5.09
CA GLU A 66 0.99 2.74 4.36
C GLU A 66 1.14 2.55 2.85
N LEU A 67 1.69 1.41 2.41
CA LEU A 67 1.86 1.07 0.99
C LEU A 67 0.72 0.22 0.45
N PHE A 68 0.39 -0.88 1.13
CA PHE A 68 -0.47 -1.96 0.65
C PHE A 68 -1.67 -2.26 1.55
N GLY A 69 -1.96 -1.38 2.52
CA GLY A 69 -3.11 -1.53 3.42
C GLY A 69 -4.43 -1.47 2.65
N VAL A 70 -5.42 -2.23 3.08
CA VAL A 70 -6.83 -2.20 2.64
C VAL A 70 -7.75 -2.43 3.84
N HIS A 71 -9.05 -2.13 3.68
CA HIS A 71 -10.03 -2.45 4.71
C HIS A 71 -10.24 -3.98 4.80
N PRO A 72 -10.27 -4.58 6.00
CA PRO A 72 -10.34 -6.03 6.18
C PRO A 72 -11.59 -6.69 5.59
N GLU A 73 -12.75 -6.00 5.63
CA GLU A 73 -14.01 -6.56 5.12
C GLU A 73 -14.39 -6.11 3.70
N VAL A 74 -14.17 -4.83 3.36
CA VAL A 74 -14.65 -4.24 2.09
C VAL A 74 -13.53 -3.79 1.14
N GLY A 75 -12.28 -4.16 1.44
CA GLY A 75 -11.15 -3.95 0.53
C GLY A 75 -10.87 -2.47 0.25
N THR A 76 -10.78 -2.11 -1.03
CA THR A 76 -10.46 -0.74 -1.46
C THR A 76 -11.68 0.17 -1.56
N ILE A 77 -12.90 -0.35 -1.31
CA ILE A 77 -14.13 0.48 -1.22
C ILE A 77 -14.00 1.54 -0.12
N ARG A 78 -13.18 1.29 0.91
CA ARG A 78 -12.88 2.22 2.00
C ARG A 78 -11.48 2.85 1.82
N PRO A 79 -11.37 3.96 1.06
CA PRO A 79 -10.08 4.54 0.68
C PRO A 79 -9.27 5.12 1.83
N ASP A 80 -9.89 5.37 2.98
CA ASP A 80 -9.24 5.83 4.20
C ASP A 80 -8.35 4.75 4.85
N PHE A 81 -8.56 3.47 4.52
CA PHE A 81 -7.71 2.35 4.91
C PHE A 81 -6.61 2.06 3.89
N CYS A 82 -6.74 2.61 2.68
CA CYS A 82 -5.90 2.23 1.56
C CYS A 82 -4.52 2.87 1.65
N GLY A 83 -3.49 2.03 1.52
CA GLY A 83 -2.13 2.46 1.30
C GLY A 83 -1.94 3.14 -0.05
N ALA A 84 -0.80 3.82 -0.23
CA ALA A 84 -0.47 4.63 -1.39
C ALA A 84 -0.66 3.88 -2.72
N MET A 85 -0.21 2.61 -2.76
CA MET A 85 -0.27 1.78 -3.96
C MET A 85 -1.67 1.27 -4.27
N MET A 86 -2.60 1.30 -3.30
CA MET A 86 -3.97 0.80 -3.47
C MET A 86 -4.94 1.87 -3.98
N LEU A 87 -4.53 3.14 -4.00
CA LEU A 87 -5.37 4.28 -4.39
C LEU A 87 -5.14 4.74 -5.84
N SER A 88 -4.11 4.23 -6.52
CA SER A 88 -3.73 4.67 -7.86
C SER A 88 -3.13 3.52 -8.66
N ALA A 89 -3.44 3.48 -9.96
CA ALA A 89 -2.76 2.64 -10.95
C ALA A 89 -1.63 3.38 -11.69
N GLU A 90 -1.39 4.65 -11.34
CA GLU A 90 -0.28 5.43 -11.87
C GLU A 90 1.06 4.96 -11.29
N ARG A 91 2.13 5.13 -12.07
CA ARG A 91 3.49 4.80 -11.63
C ARG A 91 4.00 5.80 -10.59
N VAL A 92 4.77 5.30 -9.63
CA VAL A 92 5.50 6.13 -8.67
C VAL A 92 6.62 6.88 -9.38
N SER A 93 6.62 8.20 -9.29
CA SER A 93 7.63 9.06 -9.90
C SER A 93 8.63 9.66 -8.90
N ALA A 94 8.27 9.71 -7.62
CA ALA A 94 9.16 10.13 -6.54
C ALA A 94 8.63 9.66 -5.18
N ILE A 95 9.52 9.42 -4.23
CA ILE A 95 9.21 9.04 -2.86
C ILE A 95 10.03 9.88 -1.86
N THR A 96 9.42 10.24 -0.73
CA THR A 96 10.08 10.86 0.42
C THR A 96 9.63 10.18 1.70
N ASP A 97 10.18 10.58 2.84
CA ASP A 97 9.74 10.14 4.16
C ASP A 97 8.33 10.64 4.55
N LYS A 98 7.70 11.50 3.73
CA LYS A 98 6.38 12.09 4.05
C LYS A 98 5.34 11.84 2.99
N HIS A 99 5.74 11.71 1.73
CA HIS A 99 4.80 11.56 0.63
C HIS A 99 5.35 10.74 -0.53
N MET A 100 4.45 10.21 -1.35
CA MET A 100 4.73 9.52 -2.60
C MET A 100 4.02 10.23 -3.74
N ARG A 101 4.69 10.41 -4.88
CA ARG A 101 4.13 11.08 -6.06
C ARG A 101 3.76 10.09 -7.15
N PHE A 102 2.61 10.34 -7.77
CA PHE A 102 1.99 9.55 -8.82
C PHE A 102 1.52 10.50 -9.92
N GLY A 103 2.31 10.69 -10.98
CA GLY A 103 2.01 11.73 -11.98
C GLY A 103 1.73 13.10 -11.34
N ASN A 104 0.48 13.57 -11.46
CA ASN A 104 0.02 14.85 -10.89
C ASN A 104 -0.55 14.75 -9.46
N MET A 105 -0.60 13.57 -8.86
CA MET A 105 -1.12 13.32 -7.52
C MET A 105 0.01 13.05 -6.52
N ALA A 106 -0.28 13.24 -5.23
CA ALA A 106 0.59 12.85 -4.14
C ALA A 106 -0.20 12.20 -3.00
N PHE A 107 0.32 11.09 -2.48
CA PHE A 107 -0.14 10.48 -1.25
C PHE A 107 0.70 10.98 -0.09
N TYR A 108 0.07 11.53 0.95
CA TYR A 108 0.74 11.95 2.17
C TYR A 108 0.52 10.93 3.29
N ARG A 109 1.58 10.64 4.04
CA ARG A 109 1.60 9.67 5.15
C ARG A 109 0.81 10.18 6.36
N ASP A 110 0.95 11.46 6.66
CA ASP A 110 0.33 12.10 7.82
C ASP A 110 -1.16 12.40 7.55
N LYS A 111 -2.00 11.36 7.63
CA LYS A 111 -3.46 11.52 7.60
C LYS A 111 -4.01 11.39 9.03
N PRO A 112 -4.55 12.47 9.61
CA PRO A 112 -5.21 12.40 10.91
C PRO A 112 -6.37 11.39 10.88
N GLY A 113 -6.41 10.48 11.87
CA GLY A 113 -7.51 9.53 12.00
C GLY A 113 -7.42 8.27 11.13
N LEU A 114 -6.22 7.91 10.62
CA LEU A 114 -6.04 6.66 9.87
C LEU A 114 -6.49 5.45 10.73
N PRO A 115 -7.44 4.63 10.27
CA PRO A 115 -7.88 3.46 11.02
C PRO A 115 -6.74 2.46 11.21
N SER A 116 -6.55 1.99 12.44
CA SER A 116 -5.46 1.06 12.80
C SER A 116 -5.74 -0.40 12.41
N SER A 117 -6.93 -0.70 11.89
CA SER A 117 -7.39 -2.05 11.56
C SER A 117 -7.21 -2.45 10.09
N ALA A 118 -6.44 -1.69 9.31
CA ALA A 118 -6.08 -2.08 7.95
C ALA A 118 -5.27 -3.39 7.93
N VAL A 119 -5.45 -4.16 6.88
CA VAL A 119 -4.68 -5.38 6.61
C VAL A 119 -3.90 -5.23 5.31
N PRO A 120 -2.73 -5.87 5.15
CA PRO A 120 -2.08 -5.94 3.84
C PRO A 120 -2.98 -6.63 2.83
N LEU A 121 -2.97 -6.17 1.57
CA LEU A 121 -3.82 -6.71 0.50
C LEU A 121 -3.79 -8.25 0.40
N TRP A 122 -2.60 -8.86 0.52
CA TRP A 122 -2.44 -10.32 0.42
C TRP A 122 -2.99 -11.11 1.62
N LEU A 123 -3.43 -10.44 2.69
CA LEU A 123 -4.14 -11.03 3.82
C LEU A 123 -5.65 -10.76 3.79
N PHE A 124 -6.16 -10.05 2.78
CA PHE A 124 -7.59 -9.81 2.67
C PHE A 124 -8.38 -11.13 2.59
N GLY A 125 -9.39 -11.29 3.45
CA GLY A 125 -10.25 -12.48 3.51
C GLY A 125 -9.57 -13.75 4.07
N ARG A 126 -8.41 -13.63 4.71
CA ARG A 126 -7.71 -14.74 5.39
C ARG A 126 -7.87 -14.70 6.90
#